data_AF-A0A8T5MKQ3-F1
#
_entry.id   AF-A0A8T5MKQ3-F1
#
_cell.length_a   1.000
_cell.length_b   1.000
_cell.length_c   1.000
_cell.angle_alpha   90.00
_cell.angle_beta   90.00
_cell.angle_gamma   90.00
#
_symmetry.space_group_name_H-M   'P 1'
#
loop_
_entity.id
_entity.type
_entity.pdbx_description
1 polymer ?
#
loop_
_entity_poly.entity_id
_entity_poly.type
_entity_poly.pdbx_seq_one_letter_code
_entity_poly.pdbx_strand_id
1 'polypeptide(L)'
;MYEIKPRNHKQQAAISSPGGTPKYLELFAERKLIQEYVLKQKSISHLAKEFNVDSGTIRRYFRTNRIRTRTTKEQVYIDYPPKKFEVTPEALAFIDGLLLGDASIPLRKNGVKPRVLSQACKYRDYLEYILKRLYSLGVECSPILSFWSADKRCKHKGYVQNFLQTHRYETFELFRERWYKTGKKRIPRDLQITPDFLLQCYLGDGNFYREILLCLNDFPLEDLLFLKALIEREVSIRPRIRNSSYGYMLSIKKSECAKFIEYLGACPVQCYAYKWQDNESEEAKERKRIKAKIAYHRRNGKVSNICGSVSRIEKTTL
;
A
#
# COMPACT_ATOMS: atom_id res chain seq x y z
N MET A 1 13.08 -20.83 65.31
CA MET A 1 12.98 -20.36 63.91
C MET A 1 13.19 -18.86 63.92
N TYR A 2 14.13 -18.33 63.12
CA TYR A 2 14.31 -16.88 63.03
C TYR A 2 13.23 -16.28 62.12
N GLU A 3 12.46 -15.34 62.66
CA GLU A 3 11.43 -14.62 61.92
C GLU A 3 12.10 -13.54 61.04
N ILE A 4 12.41 -13.90 59.79
CA ILE A 4 12.98 -12.95 58.84
C ILE A 4 11.86 -12.05 58.34
N LYS A 5 11.79 -10.81 58.84
CA LYS A 5 10.85 -9.81 58.34
C LYS A 5 11.19 -9.45 56.88
N PRO A 6 10.26 -9.59 55.93
CA PRO A 6 10.50 -9.24 54.54
C PRO A 6 10.83 -7.75 54.45
N ARG A 7 11.99 -7.44 53.85
CA ARG A 7 12.43 -6.06 53.65
C ARG A 7 11.76 -5.47 52.42
N ASN A 8 11.47 -4.17 52.47
CA ASN A 8 11.06 -3.45 51.27
C ASN A 8 12.27 -3.07 50.40
N HIS A 9 12.01 -2.76 49.12
CA HIS A 9 13.05 -2.40 48.15
C HIS A 9 14.00 -1.28 48.63
N LYS A 10 13.52 -0.29 49.38
CA LYS A 10 14.36 0.82 49.89
C LYS A 10 15.31 0.33 50.99
N GLN A 11 14.84 -0.51 51.90
CA GLN A 11 15.66 -1.12 52.94
C GLN A 11 16.73 -2.05 52.36
N GLN A 12 16.36 -2.84 51.36
CA GLN A 12 17.34 -3.67 50.65
C GLN A 12 18.39 -2.79 49.97
N ALA A 13 17.98 -1.75 49.24
CA ALA A 13 18.88 -0.83 48.52
C ALA A 13 19.85 -0.08 49.45
N ALA A 14 19.39 0.39 50.61
CA ALA A 14 20.22 1.09 51.60
C ALA A 14 21.32 0.18 52.18
N ILE A 15 21.03 -1.11 52.36
CA ILE A 15 22.00 -2.10 52.86
C ILE A 15 22.96 -2.51 51.76
N SER A 16 22.49 -2.70 50.53
CA SER A 16 23.32 -3.17 49.40
C SER A 16 24.15 -2.07 48.72
N SER A 17 23.95 -0.78 49.04
CA SER A 17 24.71 0.31 48.43
C SER A 17 24.89 1.52 49.37
N PRO A 18 25.64 1.36 50.49
CA PRO A 18 25.92 2.46 51.39
C PRO A 18 26.97 3.38 50.77
N GLY A 19 26.54 4.44 50.08
CA GLY A 19 27.42 5.52 49.62
C GLY A 19 28.59 5.11 48.71
N GLY A 20 28.56 3.90 48.13
CA GLY A 20 29.68 3.34 47.39
C GLY A 20 30.05 4.21 46.19
N THR A 21 31.33 4.56 46.11
CA THR A 21 31.93 5.18 44.93
C THR A 21 31.48 4.40 43.69
N PRO A 22 30.99 5.07 42.63
CA PRO A 22 30.49 4.39 41.46
C PRO A 22 31.56 3.44 40.91
N LYS A 23 31.30 2.13 40.96
CA LYS A 23 32.21 1.02 40.62
C LYS A 23 32.87 1.15 39.23
N TYR A 24 32.32 1.99 38.36
CA TYR A 24 32.69 2.11 36.95
C TYR A 24 32.99 3.57 36.55
N LEU A 25 33.42 4.41 37.48
CA LEU A 25 33.73 5.84 37.23
C LEU A 25 34.69 6.04 36.05
N GLU A 26 35.80 5.30 36.00
CA GLU A 26 36.78 5.40 34.91
C GLU A 26 36.22 4.82 33.59
N LEU A 27 35.50 3.71 33.67
CA LEU A 27 34.88 3.05 32.52
C LEU A 27 33.78 3.90 31.86
N PHE A 28 33.08 4.72 32.64
CA PHE A 28 31.99 5.59 32.19
C PHE A 28 32.28 7.07 32.41
N ALA A 29 33.54 7.46 32.27
CA ALA A 29 33.92 8.86 32.18
C ALA A 29 33.10 9.54 31.07
N GLU A 30 32.62 10.75 31.33
CA GLU A 30 31.74 11.51 30.43
C GLU A 30 32.24 11.51 28.97
N ARG A 31 33.54 11.79 28.78
CA ARG A 31 34.19 11.82 27.46
C ARG A 31 34.02 10.51 26.69
N LYS A 32 34.16 9.36 27.36
CA LYS A 32 34.02 8.04 26.73
C LYS A 32 32.58 7.74 26.38
N LEU A 33 31.63 8.07 27.27
CA LEU A 33 30.22 7.93 26.97
C LEU A 33 29.79 8.81 25.80
N ILE A 34 30.24 10.06 25.72
CA ILE A 34 29.98 10.95 24.59
C ILE A 34 30.56 10.36 23.30
N GLN A 35 31.82 9.91 23.35
CA GLN A 35 32.48 9.32 22.18
C GLN A 35 31.71 8.10 21.63
N GLU A 36 31.34 7.15 22.49
CA GLU A 36 30.67 5.94 22.06
C GLU A 36 29.18 6.17 21.71
N TYR A 37 28.48 6.96 22.52
CA TYR A 37 27.04 7.16 22.37
C TYR A 37 26.65 8.21 21.34
N VAL A 38 27.36 9.34 21.30
CA VAL A 38 27.03 10.48 20.44
C VAL A 38 27.78 10.37 19.12
N LEU A 39 29.11 10.20 19.17
CA LEU A 39 29.93 10.20 17.95
C LEU A 39 29.80 8.88 17.18
N LYS A 40 29.93 7.74 17.86
CA LYS A 40 29.77 6.41 17.26
C LYS A 40 28.32 5.91 17.22
N GLN A 41 27.39 6.72 17.72
CA GLN A 41 25.94 6.47 17.68
C GLN A 41 25.47 5.14 18.30
N LYS A 42 26.28 4.47 19.13
CA LYS A 42 25.94 3.16 19.72
C LYS A 42 24.70 3.22 20.61
N SER A 43 23.79 2.27 20.50
CA SER A 43 22.62 2.21 21.37
C SER A 43 23.01 1.92 22.83
N ILE A 44 22.14 2.27 23.79
CA ILE A 44 22.35 1.92 25.21
C ILE A 44 22.53 0.41 25.39
N SER A 45 21.77 -0.40 24.65
CA SER A 45 21.88 -1.86 24.69
C SER A 45 23.21 -2.36 24.12
N HIS A 46 23.74 -1.69 23.08
CA HIS A 46 25.07 -2.01 22.54
C HIS A 46 26.16 -1.70 23.56
N LEU A 47 26.12 -0.50 24.17
CA LEU A 47 27.07 -0.11 25.22
C LEU A 47 26.99 -1.07 26.43
N ALA A 48 25.79 -1.43 26.85
CA ALA A 48 25.57 -2.39 27.94
C ALA A 48 26.24 -3.73 27.65
N LYS A 49 26.05 -4.26 26.43
CA LYS A 49 26.69 -5.51 25.98
C LYS A 49 28.21 -5.39 25.90
N GLU A 50 28.72 -4.30 25.33
CA GLU A 50 30.16 -4.05 25.15
C GLU A 50 30.90 -3.90 26.48
N PHE A 51 30.32 -3.19 27.44
CA PHE A 51 30.91 -3.01 28.77
C PHE A 51 30.53 -4.10 29.76
N ASN A 52 29.76 -5.12 29.33
CA ASN A 52 29.27 -6.20 30.17
C ASN A 52 28.56 -5.71 31.44
N VAL A 53 27.65 -4.74 31.30
CA VAL A 53 26.83 -4.20 32.38
C VAL A 53 25.35 -4.16 31.99
N ASP A 54 24.46 -4.03 32.97
CA ASP A 54 23.04 -3.81 32.68
C ASP A 54 22.79 -2.42 32.02
N SER A 55 21.80 -2.35 31.14
CA SER A 55 21.37 -1.13 30.45
C SER A 55 20.94 -0.01 31.42
N GLY A 56 20.39 -0.35 32.58
CA GLY A 56 20.07 0.58 33.66
C GLY A 56 21.30 1.20 34.29
N THR A 57 22.42 0.46 34.36
CA THR A 57 23.73 1.01 34.78
C THR A 57 24.15 2.11 33.82
N ILE A 58 24.13 1.87 32.50
CA ILE A 58 24.46 2.88 31.49
C ILE A 58 23.57 4.12 31.63
N ARG A 59 22.23 3.94 31.76
CA ARG A 59 21.28 5.04 31.97
C ARG A 59 21.55 5.83 33.27
N ARG A 60 22.05 5.19 34.32
CA ARG A 60 22.44 5.88 35.56
C ARG A 60 23.60 6.83 35.29
N TYR A 61 24.66 6.36 34.62
CA TYR A 61 25.81 7.21 34.30
C TYR A 61 25.48 8.30 33.29
N PHE A 62 24.54 8.09 32.37
CA PHE A 62 24.06 9.16 31.49
C PHE A 62 23.41 10.29 32.31
N ARG A 63 22.58 9.94 33.30
CA ARG A 63 21.96 10.92 34.22
C ARG A 63 23.01 11.63 35.07
N THR A 64 23.98 10.90 35.62
CA THR A 64 25.08 11.47 36.43
C THR A 64 25.90 12.47 35.62
N ASN A 65 26.22 12.14 34.36
CA ASN A 65 26.99 13.01 33.47
C ASN A 65 26.13 13.99 32.65
N ARG A 66 24.82 14.13 32.97
CA ARG A 66 23.88 15.02 32.25
C ARG A 66 23.81 14.79 30.73
N ILE A 67 24.09 13.57 30.27
CA ILE A 67 23.98 13.17 28.86
C ILE A 67 22.51 12.86 28.55
N ARG A 68 21.91 13.62 27.62
CA ARG A 68 20.54 13.37 27.14
C ARG A 68 20.48 11.98 26.49
N THR A 69 19.57 11.14 26.98
CA THR A 69 19.23 9.88 26.31
C THR A 69 18.37 10.14 25.09
N ARG A 70 18.73 9.52 23.96
CA ARG A 70 17.89 9.40 22.77
C ARG A 70 16.56 8.75 23.13
N THR A 71 15.50 9.30 22.55
CA THR A 71 14.19 8.68 22.44
C THR A 71 14.28 7.43 21.57
N THR A 72 13.29 6.54 21.69
CA THR A 72 13.19 5.36 20.81
C THR A 72 13.15 5.75 19.33
N LYS A 73 12.56 6.90 18.98
CA LYS A 73 12.50 7.38 17.59
C LYS A 73 13.88 7.78 17.06
N GLU A 74 14.65 8.54 17.84
CA GLU A 74 16.02 8.93 17.47
C GLU A 74 16.92 7.69 17.32
N GLN A 75 16.80 6.72 18.24
CA GLN A 75 17.54 5.46 18.14
C GLN A 75 17.18 4.68 16.87
N VAL A 76 15.89 4.56 16.55
CA VAL A 76 15.42 3.87 15.33
C VAL A 76 15.87 4.59 14.05
N TYR A 77 16.02 5.92 14.06
CA TYR A 77 16.56 6.66 12.92
C TYR A 77 18.05 6.38 12.73
N ILE A 78 18.80 6.21 13.81
CA ILE A 78 20.22 5.84 13.77
C ILE A 78 20.44 4.39 13.35
N ASP A 79 19.71 3.46 13.95
CA ASP A 79 19.92 2.03 13.71
C ASP A 79 19.50 1.62 12.29
N TYR A 80 18.54 2.34 11.71
CA TYR A 80 17.95 2.03 10.41
C TYR A 80 17.73 3.32 9.61
N PRO A 81 18.79 4.03 9.21
CA PRO A 81 18.63 5.32 8.55
C PRO A 81 17.75 5.19 7.30
N PRO A 82 16.96 6.23 6.96
CA PRO A 82 16.28 6.30 5.68
C PRO A 82 17.20 5.96 4.54
N LYS A 83 16.69 5.14 3.64
CA LYS A 83 17.29 4.99 2.33
C LYS A 83 16.84 6.13 1.42
N LYS A 84 17.56 6.29 0.31
CA LYS A 84 17.18 7.16 -0.81
C LYS A 84 17.26 6.33 -2.08
N PHE A 85 16.36 6.60 -3.01
CA PHE A 85 16.44 6.10 -4.37
C PHE A 85 16.27 7.28 -5.33
N GLU A 86 16.81 7.13 -6.54
CA GLU A 86 16.70 8.13 -7.60
C GLU A 86 15.30 8.13 -8.21
N VAL A 87 14.69 9.30 -8.33
CA VAL A 87 13.37 9.43 -8.97
C VAL A 87 13.55 9.57 -10.48
N THR A 88 13.79 8.45 -11.15
CA THR A 88 13.80 8.38 -12.61
C THR A 88 12.37 8.54 -13.17
N PRO A 89 12.20 8.90 -14.45
CA PRO A 89 10.87 8.94 -15.08
C PRO A 89 10.11 7.60 -14.98
N GLU A 90 10.83 6.48 -15.08
CA GLU A 90 10.26 5.14 -14.91
C GLU A 90 9.78 4.90 -13.47
N ALA A 91 10.59 5.24 -12.47
CA ALA A 91 10.19 5.13 -11.07
C ALA A 91 8.97 6.01 -10.75
N LEU A 92 8.97 7.23 -11.31
CA LEU A 92 7.87 8.18 -11.16
C LEU A 92 6.57 7.61 -11.73
N ALA A 93 6.59 7.13 -12.99
CA ALA A 93 5.43 6.53 -13.66
C ALA A 93 4.89 5.30 -12.92
N PHE A 94 5.78 4.38 -12.52
CA PHE A 94 5.40 3.16 -11.83
C PHE A 94 4.77 3.45 -10.46
N ILE A 95 5.41 4.30 -9.64
CA ILE A 95 4.91 4.65 -8.30
C ILE A 95 3.62 5.48 -8.40
N ASP A 96 3.52 6.43 -9.33
CA ASP A 96 2.30 7.20 -9.54
C ASP A 96 1.15 6.28 -9.98
N GLY A 97 1.41 5.26 -10.80
CA GLY A 97 0.41 4.28 -11.23
C GLY A 97 -0.09 3.41 -10.08
N LEU A 98 0.82 2.94 -9.23
CA LEU A 98 0.49 2.24 -7.98
C LEU A 98 -0.36 3.13 -7.06
N LEU A 99 0.02 4.39 -6.91
CA LEU A 99 -0.69 5.36 -6.08
C LEU A 99 -2.01 5.81 -6.69
N LEU A 100 -2.23 5.75 -7.99
CA LEU A 100 -3.57 5.96 -8.54
C LEU A 100 -4.50 4.80 -8.12
N GLY A 101 -3.95 3.59 -8.05
CA GLY A 101 -4.65 2.38 -7.63
C GLY A 101 -4.67 2.15 -6.11
N ASP A 102 -4.55 0.88 -5.75
CA ASP A 102 -4.63 0.34 -4.39
C ASP A 102 -3.46 0.70 -3.46
N ALA A 103 -2.36 1.26 -3.97
CA ALA A 103 -1.20 1.55 -3.12
C ALA A 103 -1.45 2.78 -2.25
N SER A 104 -0.73 2.86 -1.13
CA SER A 104 -0.75 4.04 -0.28
C SER A 104 0.59 4.31 0.38
N ILE A 105 0.83 5.59 0.68
CA ILE A 105 1.90 6.03 1.57
C ILE A 105 1.22 6.52 2.87
N PRO A 106 1.01 5.67 3.88
CA PRO A 106 0.20 6.01 5.05
C PRO A 106 0.88 7.04 5.94
N LEU A 107 0.08 7.88 6.60
CA LEU A 107 0.56 8.70 7.72
C LEU A 107 0.72 7.81 8.95
N ARG A 108 1.93 7.71 9.49
CA ARG A 108 2.15 7.01 10.76
C ARG A 108 1.62 7.88 11.91
N LYS A 109 0.87 7.27 12.84
CA LYS A 109 0.28 7.94 14.02
C LYS A 109 1.26 8.81 14.80
N ASN A 110 2.53 8.42 14.81
CA ASN A 110 3.59 9.10 15.57
C ASN A 110 4.33 10.19 14.78
N GLY A 111 3.86 10.54 13.58
CA GLY A 111 4.52 11.50 12.68
C GLY A 111 5.90 11.06 12.18
N VAL A 112 6.25 9.78 12.37
CA VAL A 112 7.59 9.26 12.07
C VAL A 112 7.81 9.23 10.56
N LYS A 113 8.68 10.13 10.09
CA LYS A 113 9.40 10.03 8.83
C LYS A 113 10.58 9.05 9.01
N PRO A 114 11.06 8.38 7.96
CA PRO A 114 10.61 8.37 6.57
C PRO A 114 9.42 7.44 6.36
N ARG A 115 8.65 7.70 5.31
CA ARG A 115 7.48 6.91 4.97
C ARG A 115 7.82 5.68 4.13
N VAL A 116 6.83 4.83 4.01
CA VAL A 116 6.86 3.56 3.29
C VAL A 116 5.71 3.57 2.31
N LEU A 117 5.92 2.97 1.15
CA LEU A 117 4.85 2.61 0.24
C LEU A 117 4.32 1.25 0.66
N SER A 118 3.01 1.10 0.67
CA SER A 118 2.33 -0.14 1.02
C SER A 118 1.30 -0.50 -0.03
N GLN A 119 1.22 -1.79 -0.34
CA GLN A 119 0.27 -2.38 -1.28
C GLN A 119 -0.32 -3.62 -0.63
N ALA A 120 -1.65 -3.77 -0.68
CA ALA A 120 -2.34 -4.98 -0.30
C ALA A 120 -3.09 -5.57 -1.50
N CYS A 121 -3.13 -6.88 -1.61
CA CYS A 121 -3.87 -7.57 -2.67
C CYS A 121 -4.19 -9.02 -2.28
N LYS A 122 -5.25 -9.59 -2.87
CA LYS A 122 -5.55 -11.02 -2.74
C LYS A 122 -4.60 -11.94 -3.53
N TYR A 123 -3.94 -11.42 -4.57
CA TYR A 123 -3.04 -12.21 -5.42
C TYR A 123 -1.58 -11.93 -5.05
N ARG A 124 -0.88 -12.98 -4.58
CA ARG A 124 0.53 -12.90 -4.20
C ARG A 124 1.43 -12.63 -5.41
N ASP A 125 1.17 -13.28 -6.54
CA ASP A 125 1.95 -13.15 -7.78
C ASP A 125 2.04 -11.69 -8.26
N TYR A 126 0.97 -10.92 -8.10
CA TYR A 126 0.99 -9.49 -8.42
C TYR A 126 1.92 -8.71 -7.50
N LEU A 127 1.92 -9.02 -6.19
CA LEU A 127 2.85 -8.39 -5.26
C LEU A 127 4.30 -8.80 -5.52
N GLU A 128 4.54 -10.03 -6.00
CA GLU A 128 5.88 -10.46 -6.42
C GLU A 128 6.36 -9.72 -7.67
N TYR A 129 5.46 -9.44 -8.61
CA TYR A 129 5.74 -8.55 -9.74
C TYR A 129 6.09 -7.13 -9.27
N ILE A 130 5.30 -6.53 -8.37
CA ILE A 130 5.60 -5.21 -7.81
C ILE A 130 6.94 -5.22 -7.08
N LEU A 131 7.21 -6.24 -6.25
CA LEU A 131 8.47 -6.41 -5.53
C LEU A 131 9.67 -6.40 -6.48
N LYS A 132 9.62 -7.19 -7.57
CA LYS A 132 10.68 -7.24 -8.58
C LYS A 132 10.86 -5.90 -9.29
N ARG A 133 9.76 -5.21 -9.63
CA ARG A 133 9.80 -3.89 -10.27
C ARG A 133 10.38 -2.81 -9.35
N LEU A 134 9.95 -2.76 -8.08
CA LEU A 134 10.54 -1.86 -7.09
C LEU A 134 12.03 -2.13 -6.89
N TYR A 135 12.43 -3.41 -6.83
CA TYR A 135 13.85 -3.77 -6.71
C TYR A 135 14.68 -3.28 -7.92
N SER A 136 14.17 -3.43 -9.16
CA SER A 136 14.86 -2.89 -10.35
C SER A 136 14.99 -1.36 -10.34
N LEU A 137 14.15 -0.65 -9.56
CA LEU A 137 14.20 0.79 -9.37
C LEU A 137 15.05 1.21 -8.15
N GLY A 138 15.77 0.27 -7.53
CA GLY A 138 16.57 0.52 -6.32
C GLY A 138 15.75 0.65 -5.03
N VAL A 139 14.49 0.20 -5.05
CA VAL A 139 13.58 0.25 -3.89
C VAL A 139 13.46 -1.14 -3.27
N GLU A 140 14.06 -1.29 -2.10
CA GLU A 140 13.96 -2.50 -1.30
C GLU A 140 12.63 -2.57 -0.56
N CYS A 141 12.16 -3.81 -0.35
CA CYS A 141 10.93 -4.09 0.36
C CYS A 141 11.12 -5.17 1.41
N SER A 142 10.24 -5.15 2.40
CA SER A 142 10.04 -6.26 3.33
C SER A 142 9.48 -7.48 2.58
N PRO A 143 9.65 -8.70 3.14
CA PRO A 143 8.99 -9.89 2.62
C PRO A 143 7.46 -9.71 2.53
N ILE A 144 6.85 -10.33 1.52
CA ILE A 144 5.39 -10.34 1.37
C ILE A 144 4.78 -11.14 2.51
N LEU A 145 3.96 -10.47 3.31
CA LEU A 145 3.24 -11.06 4.43
C LEU A 145 1.85 -11.50 3.95
N SER A 146 1.41 -12.67 4.40
CA SER A 146 0.07 -13.20 4.11
C SER A 146 -0.66 -13.43 5.42
N PHE A 147 -1.91 -13.00 5.50
CA PHE A 147 -2.75 -13.21 6.67
C PHE A 147 -4.21 -13.45 6.27
N TRP A 148 -4.93 -14.17 7.11
CA TRP A 148 -6.37 -14.35 6.96
C TRP A 148 -7.10 -13.08 7.43
N SER A 149 -7.93 -12.50 6.58
CA SER A 149 -8.76 -11.33 6.88
C SER A 149 -10.21 -11.76 6.98
N ALA A 150 -10.83 -11.53 8.15
CA ALA A 150 -12.24 -11.84 8.34
C ALA A 150 -13.11 -10.79 7.63
N ASP A 151 -13.98 -11.23 6.72
CA ASP A 151 -14.92 -10.36 6.02
C ASP A 151 -16.35 -10.86 6.21
N LYS A 152 -17.17 -10.04 6.88
CA LYS A 152 -18.58 -10.34 7.16
C LYS A 152 -19.43 -10.41 5.89
N ARG A 153 -18.96 -9.83 4.78
CA ARG A 153 -19.65 -9.86 3.48
C ARG A 153 -19.47 -11.19 2.75
N CYS A 154 -18.44 -11.97 3.10
CA CYS A 154 -18.17 -13.26 2.49
C CYS A 154 -18.94 -14.37 3.23
N LYS A 155 -19.71 -15.18 2.48
CA LYS A 155 -20.46 -16.33 3.03
C LYS A 155 -19.57 -17.32 3.83
N HIS A 156 -18.28 -17.36 3.53
CA HIS A 156 -17.28 -18.22 4.18
C HIS A 156 -16.22 -17.44 5.00
N LYS A 157 -16.64 -16.41 5.74
CA LYS A 157 -15.95 -15.77 6.89
C LYS A 157 -14.54 -15.20 6.69
N GLY A 158 -14.05 -15.04 5.46
CA GLY A 158 -12.81 -14.28 5.19
C GLY A 158 -12.14 -14.59 3.86
N TYR A 159 -10.98 -13.98 3.66
CA TYR A 159 -10.09 -14.21 2.52
C TYR A 159 -8.63 -14.04 2.94
N VAL A 160 -7.71 -14.67 2.22
CA VAL A 160 -6.28 -14.42 2.38
C VAL A 160 -5.94 -13.06 1.77
N GLN A 161 -5.36 -12.18 2.57
CA GLN A 161 -4.82 -10.91 2.12
C GLN A 161 -3.30 -10.97 2.18
N ASN A 162 -2.66 -10.51 1.11
CA ASN A 162 -1.22 -10.36 1.03
C ASN A 162 -0.85 -8.88 1.14
N PHE A 163 0.30 -8.60 1.74
CA PHE A 163 0.77 -7.25 2.01
C PHE A 163 2.25 -7.11 1.66
N LEU A 164 2.55 -6.09 0.86
CA LEU A 164 3.90 -5.66 0.50
C LEU A 164 4.14 -4.26 1.06
N GLN A 165 5.33 -4.05 1.63
CA GLN A 165 5.74 -2.75 2.14
C GLN A 165 7.20 -2.50 1.81
N THR A 166 7.52 -1.28 1.36
CA THR A 166 8.90 -0.87 1.13
C THR A 166 9.64 -0.64 2.44
N HIS A 167 10.98 -0.68 2.38
CA HIS A 167 11.78 -0.11 3.45
C HIS A 167 11.54 1.39 3.59
N ARG A 168 12.10 2.01 4.62
CA ARG A 168 11.91 3.44 4.86
C ARG A 168 12.78 4.24 3.90
N TYR A 169 12.14 5.02 3.03
CA TYR A 169 12.84 5.92 2.12
C TYR A 169 12.41 7.37 2.33
N GLU A 170 13.39 8.26 2.42
CA GLU A 170 13.15 9.71 2.44
C GLU A 170 12.48 10.18 1.15
N THR A 171 12.83 9.57 0.02
CA THR A 171 12.26 9.88 -1.31
C THR A 171 10.73 9.75 -1.35
N PHE A 172 10.11 8.86 -0.56
CA PHE A 172 8.63 8.74 -0.50
C PHE A 172 7.93 9.96 0.11
N GLU A 173 8.65 10.85 0.80
CA GLU A 173 8.07 12.12 1.23
C GLU A 173 7.66 12.99 0.05
N LEU A 174 8.45 13.01 -1.04
CA LEU A 174 8.14 13.75 -2.26
C LEU A 174 6.83 13.27 -2.88
N PHE A 175 6.67 11.95 -3.04
CA PHE A 175 5.42 11.36 -3.54
C PHE A 175 4.24 11.68 -2.64
N ARG A 176 4.43 11.65 -1.32
CA ARG A 176 3.32 11.96 -0.42
C ARG A 176 2.94 13.43 -0.42
N GLU A 177 3.90 14.34 -0.54
CA GLU A 177 3.63 15.76 -0.70
C GLU A 177 2.89 16.04 -2.01
N ARG A 178 3.21 15.30 -3.09
CA ARG A 178 2.47 15.36 -4.36
C ARG A 178 1.03 14.85 -4.23
N TRP A 179 0.85 13.65 -3.69
CA TRP A 179 -0.44 12.94 -3.69
C TRP A 179 -1.35 13.26 -2.49
N TYR A 180 -0.83 13.72 -1.36
CA TYR A 180 -1.60 13.85 -0.10
C TYR A 180 -1.47 15.23 0.55
N LYS A 181 -1.54 16.31 -0.24
CA LYS A 181 -1.42 17.70 0.25
C LYS A 181 -2.36 18.03 1.41
N THR A 182 -3.59 17.51 1.37
CA THR A 182 -4.63 17.72 2.41
C THR A 182 -4.79 16.51 3.32
N GLY A 183 -3.84 15.56 3.30
CA GLY A 183 -3.94 14.28 3.99
C GLY A 183 -4.80 13.23 3.27
N LYS A 184 -5.62 13.63 2.29
CA LYS A 184 -6.37 12.76 1.37
C LYS A 184 -5.67 12.64 0.03
N LYS A 185 -5.81 11.49 -0.63
CA LYS A 185 -5.21 11.23 -1.95
C LYS A 185 -5.85 12.17 -3.01
N ARG A 186 -5.02 12.81 -3.82
CA ARG A 186 -5.38 13.76 -4.88
C ARG A 186 -4.48 13.52 -6.09
N ILE A 187 -5.02 13.65 -7.29
CA ILE A 187 -4.23 13.45 -8.52
C ILE A 187 -3.28 14.65 -8.72
N PRO A 188 -1.95 14.45 -8.76
CA PRO A 188 -1.00 15.53 -9.00
C PRO A 188 -1.23 16.22 -10.35
N ARG A 189 -1.04 17.55 -10.42
CA ARG A 189 -1.28 18.32 -11.66
C ARG A 189 -0.13 18.22 -12.67
N ASP A 190 1.02 17.74 -12.20
CA ASP A 190 2.22 17.39 -12.96
C ASP A 190 2.22 15.92 -13.44
N LEU A 191 1.10 15.20 -13.28
CA LEU A 191 0.99 13.81 -13.69
C LEU A 191 1.19 13.64 -15.20
N GLN A 192 1.96 12.61 -15.57
CA GLN A 192 2.17 12.19 -16.96
C GLN A 192 1.54 10.82 -17.19
N ILE A 193 0.86 10.66 -18.33
CA ILE A 193 0.30 9.38 -18.74
C ILE A 193 1.37 8.62 -19.51
N THR A 194 1.63 7.40 -19.07
CA THR A 194 2.51 6.45 -19.74
C THR A 194 1.85 5.07 -19.74
N PRO A 195 2.31 4.12 -20.58
CA PRO A 195 1.83 2.74 -20.53
C PRO A 195 1.96 2.12 -19.13
N ASP A 196 3.11 2.27 -18.47
CA ASP A 196 3.36 1.68 -17.14
C ASP A 196 2.45 2.29 -16.06
N PHE A 197 2.24 3.61 -16.09
CA PHE A 197 1.31 4.30 -15.18
C PHE A 197 -0.12 3.75 -15.30
N LEU A 198 -0.67 3.67 -16.52
CA LEU A 198 -2.03 3.17 -16.73
C LEU A 198 -2.14 1.66 -16.50
N LEU A 199 -1.07 0.90 -16.76
CA LEU A 199 -1.01 -0.53 -16.50
C LEU A 199 -1.20 -0.81 -15.00
N GLN A 200 -0.47 -0.11 -14.13
CA GLN A 200 -0.61 -0.32 -12.68
C GLN A 200 -2.00 0.10 -12.19
N CYS A 201 -2.52 1.23 -12.68
CA CYS A 201 -3.90 1.66 -12.39
C CYS A 201 -4.92 0.59 -12.79
N TYR A 202 -4.77 0.01 -14.00
CA TYR A 202 -5.67 -1.01 -14.51
C TYR A 202 -5.58 -2.34 -13.74
N LEU A 203 -4.36 -2.75 -13.36
CA LEU A 203 -4.15 -3.96 -12.57
C LEU A 203 -4.72 -3.84 -11.15
N GLY A 204 -4.68 -2.65 -10.53
CA GLY A 204 -5.36 -2.36 -9.26
C GLY A 204 -6.87 -2.23 -9.45
N ASP A 205 -7.31 -1.10 -10.00
CA ASP A 205 -8.71 -0.64 -9.99
C ASP A 205 -9.48 -0.88 -11.30
N GLY A 206 -8.86 -1.53 -12.28
CA GLY A 206 -9.48 -1.84 -13.56
C GLY A 206 -10.38 -3.07 -13.55
N ASN A 207 -11.44 -3.03 -14.36
CA ASN A 207 -12.30 -4.18 -14.66
C ASN A 207 -12.77 -4.13 -16.11
N PHE A 208 -12.79 -5.28 -16.81
CA PHE A 208 -13.32 -5.40 -18.16
C PHE A 208 -14.58 -6.25 -18.16
N TYR A 209 -15.74 -5.58 -18.25
CA TYR A 209 -17.03 -6.22 -18.44
C TYR A 209 -17.85 -5.39 -19.41
N ARG A 210 -17.89 -5.79 -20.68
CA ARG A 210 -18.40 -5.05 -21.87
C ARG A 210 -17.63 -3.79 -22.23
N GLU A 211 -17.21 -3.07 -21.21
CA GLU A 211 -16.43 -1.85 -21.24
C GLU A 211 -15.36 -1.96 -20.16
N ILE A 212 -14.33 -1.15 -20.27
CA ILE A 212 -13.30 -1.06 -19.23
C ILE A 212 -13.74 0.03 -18.24
N LEU A 213 -13.80 -0.34 -16.96
CA LEU A 213 -14.07 0.56 -15.85
C LEU A 213 -12.79 0.72 -15.02
N LEU A 214 -12.45 1.96 -14.67
CA LEU A 214 -11.45 2.28 -13.66
C LEU A 214 -12.17 2.81 -12.42
N CYS A 215 -12.13 2.05 -11.33
CA CYS A 215 -12.89 2.25 -10.11
C CYS A 215 -12.32 3.33 -9.17
N LEU A 216 -12.16 4.56 -9.68
CA LEU A 216 -11.48 5.67 -8.99
C LEU A 216 -12.39 6.47 -8.05
N ASN A 217 -13.24 5.77 -7.29
CA ASN A 217 -14.34 6.37 -6.52
C ASN A 217 -13.86 7.30 -5.39
N ASP A 218 -12.63 7.12 -4.90
CA ASP A 218 -12.04 7.91 -3.82
C ASP A 218 -11.53 9.29 -4.27
N PHE A 219 -11.51 9.56 -5.57
CA PHE A 219 -11.07 10.84 -6.12
C PHE A 219 -12.24 11.79 -6.39
N PRO A 220 -12.07 13.10 -6.15
CA PRO A 220 -13.11 14.08 -6.49
C PRO A 220 -13.26 14.21 -8.01
N LEU A 221 -14.45 14.66 -8.44
CA LEU A 221 -14.79 14.81 -9.86
C LEU A 221 -13.77 15.66 -10.63
N GLU A 222 -13.26 16.74 -10.04
CA GLU A 222 -12.25 17.62 -10.64
C GLU A 222 -10.95 16.88 -11.00
N ASP A 223 -10.53 15.92 -10.16
CA ASP A 223 -9.34 15.12 -10.41
C ASP A 223 -9.58 14.12 -11.55
N LEU A 224 -10.77 13.52 -11.61
CA LEU A 224 -11.12 12.61 -12.69
C LEU A 224 -11.34 13.32 -14.03
N LEU A 225 -11.85 14.55 -14.03
CA LEU A 225 -11.95 15.38 -15.23
C LEU A 225 -10.55 15.69 -15.80
N PHE A 226 -9.61 16.04 -14.92
CA PHE A 226 -8.21 16.24 -15.29
C PHE A 226 -7.57 14.95 -15.83
N LEU A 227 -7.70 13.83 -15.11
CA LEU A 227 -7.16 12.54 -15.53
C LEU A 227 -7.76 12.08 -16.88
N LYS A 228 -9.07 12.26 -17.06
CA LYS A 228 -9.76 11.99 -18.32
C LYS A 228 -9.11 12.77 -19.46
N ALA A 229 -8.92 14.08 -19.32
CA ALA A 229 -8.31 14.91 -20.37
C ALA A 229 -6.89 14.46 -20.74
N LEU A 230 -6.09 14.04 -19.75
CA LEU A 230 -4.76 13.48 -19.99
C LEU A 230 -4.83 12.16 -20.79
N ILE A 231 -5.73 11.24 -20.41
CA ILE A 231 -5.91 9.96 -21.11
C ILE A 231 -6.41 10.19 -22.54
N GLU A 232 -7.33 11.13 -22.75
CA GLU A 232 -7.84 11.46 -24.09
C GLU A 232 -6.73 11.94 -25.03
N ARG A 233 -5.84 12.80 -24.50
CA ARG A 233 -4.70 13.32 -25.26
C ARG A 233 -3.68 12.23 -25.58
N GLU A 234 -3.32 11.42 -24.59
CA GLU A 234 -2.21 10.48 -24.71
C GLU A 234 -2.61 9.18 -25.44
N VAL A 235 -3.75 8.60 -25.08
CA VAL A 235 -4.20 7.29 -25.58
C VAL A 235 -5.14 7.45 -26.79
N SER A 236 -5.59 8.68 -27.09
CA SER A 236 -6.49 8.97 -28.20
C SER A 236 -7.80 8.14 -28.14
N ILE A 237 -8.36 7.99 -26.94
CA ILE A 237 -9.69 7.41 -26.66
C ILE A 237 -10.55 8.45 -25.95
N ARG A 238 -11.85 8.21 -25.74
CA ARG A 238 -12.77 9.13 -25.06
C ARG A 238 -13.47 8.50 -23.84
N PRO A 239 -12.77 8.35 -22.69
CA PRO A 239 -13.37 7.82 -21.48
C PRO A 239 -14.55 8.69 -21.02
N ARG A 240 -15.55 8.09 -20.38
CA ARG A 240 -16.69 8.77 -19.80
C ARG A 240 -16.60 8.73 -18.29
N ILE A 241 -16.99 9.81 -17.63
CA ILE A 241 -17.20 9.78 -16.19
C ILE A 241 -18.58 9.17 -15.93
N ARG A 242 -18.62 8.17 -15.05
CA ARG A 242 -19.86 7.60 -14.52
C ARG A 242 -19.98 7.93 -13.06
N ASN A 243 -21.18 8.35 -12.67
CA ASN A 243 -21.53 8.48 -11.27
C ASN A 243 -22.11 7.15 -10.76
N SER A 244 -21.76 6.77 -9.55
CA SER A 244 -22.29 5.62 -8.84
C SER A 244 -22.64 6.01 -7.40
N SER A 245 -23.29 5.11 -6.67
CA SER A 245 -23.56 5.32 -5.24
C SER A 245 -22.29 5.47 -4.39
N TYR A 246 -21.13 5.03 -4.89
CA TYR A 246 -19.87 5.05 -4.16
C TYR A 246 -18.92 6.16 -4.59
N GLY A 247 -19.26 6.92 -5.64
CA GLY A 247 -18.40 7.94 -6.22
C GLY A 247 -18.31 7.83 -7.74
N TYR A 248 -17.26 8.43 -8.29
CA TYR A 248 -17.07 8.56 -9.73
C TYR A 248 -16.10 7.50 -10.28
N MET A 249 -16.36 7.04 -11.50
CA MET A 249 -15.50 6.09 -12.23
C MET A 249 -15.22 6.58 -13.65
N LEU A 250 -14.12 6.12 -14.25
CA LEU A 250 -13.88 6.27 -15.68
C LEU A 250 -14.34 5.01 -16.43
N SER A 251 -15.03 5.21 -17.55
CA SER A 251 -15.62 4.16 -18.39
C SER A 251 -15.14 4.32 -19.82
N ILE A 252 -14.45 3.31 -20.34
CA ILE A 252 -13.93 3.25 -21.71
C ILE A 252 -14.84 2.32 -22.50
N LYS A 253 -15.48 2.85 -23.54
CA LYS A 253 -16.45 2.10 -24.33
C LYS A 253 -15.83 0.85 -24.96
N LYS A 254 -16.68 -0.16 -25.21
CA LYS A 254 -16.30 -1.38 -25.94
C LYS A 254 -15.51 -1.12 -27.22
N SER A 255 -15.94 -0.15 -28.01
CA SER A 255 -15.30 0.24 -29.29
C SER A 255 -13.87 0.77 -29.13
N GLU A 256 -13.47 1.20 -27.93
CA GLU A 256 -12.16 1.77 -27.63
C GLU A 256 -11.32 0.87 -26.71
N CYS A 257 -11.89 -0.23 -26.20
CA CYS A 257 -11.20 -1.13 -25.27
C CYS A 257 -9.98 -1.78 -25.92
N ALA A 258 -10.05 -2.19 -27.18
CA ALA A 258 -8.91 -2.77 -27.90
C ALA A 258 -7.73 -1.80 -27.94
N LYS A 259 -7.97 -0.53 -28.27
CA LYS A 259 -6.95 0.53 -28.31
C LYS A 259 -6.35 0.80 -26.93
N PHE A 260 -7.17 0.78 -25.88
CA PHE A 260 -6.68 0.94 -24.51
C PHE A 260 -5.78 -0.24 -24.10
N ILE A 261 -6.21 -1.48 -24.35
CA ILE A 261 -5.42 -2.68 -24.03
C ILE A 261 -4.12 -2.73 -24.83
N GLU A 262 -4.16 -2.36 -26.10
CA GLU A 262 -2.97 -2.22 -26.95
C GLU A 262 -1.97 -1.22 -26.36
N TYR A 263 -2.45 -0.05 -25.90
CA TYR A 263 -1.62 0.95 -25.23
C TYR A 263 -0.97 0.43 -23.94
N LEU A 264 -1.66 -0.41 -23.17
CA LEU A 264 -1.10 -1.03 -21.95
C LEU A 264 -0.02 -2.08 -22.26
N GLY A 265 -0.10 -2.73 -23.43
CA GLY A 265 0.72 -3.88 -23.78
C GLY A 265 0.24 -5.18 -23.15
N ALA A 266 1.13 -6.19 -23.11
CA ALA A 266 0.81 -7.52 -22.58
C ALA A 266 0.64 -7.51 -21.06
N CYS A 267 -0.25 -8.37 -20.54
CA CYS A 267 -0.42 -8.53 -19.11
C CYS A 267 0.86 -9.11 -18.47
N PRO A 268 1.48 -8.45 -17.48
CA PRO A 268 2.73 -8.93 -16.90
C PRO A 268 2.54 -10.06 -15.86
N VAL A 269 1.30 -10.31 -15.43
CA VAL A 269 0.99 -11.25 -14.34
C VAL A 269 -0.21 -12.12 -14.67
N GLN A 270 -0.02 -13.44 -14.61
CA GLN A 270 -1.05 -14.40 -15.03
C GLN A 270 -2.34 -14.29 -14.21
N CYS A 271 -2.24 -13.96 -12.92
CA CYS A 271 -3.40 -13.82 -12.04
C CYS A 271 -4.38 -12.72 -12.49
N TYR A 272 -3.98 -11.79 -13.37
CA TYR A 272 -4.82 -10.76 -13.96
C TYR A 272 -5.03 -10.89 -15.47
N ALA A 273 -4.61 -12.00 -16.09
CA ALA A 273 -4.83 -12.23 -17.52
C ALA A 273 -6.31 -12.13 -17.91
N TYR A 274 -7.23 -12.48 -17.00
CA TYR A 274 -8.67 -12.32 -17.19
C TYR A 274 -9.11 -10.85 -17.41
N LYS A 275 -8.33 -9.86 -16.96
CA LYS A 275 -8.62 -8.44 -17.22
C LYS A 275 -8.36 -8.04 -18.69
N TRP A 276 -7.65 -8.84 -19.49
CA TRP A 276 -7.32 -8.47 -20.88
C TRP A 276 -8.43 -8.80 -21.89
N GLN A 277 -9.55 -9.36 -21.44
CA GLN A 277 -10.67 -9.72 -22.30
C GLN A 277 -12.02 -9.40 -21.63
N ASP A 278 -13.07 -9.30 -22.46
CA ASP A 278 -14.43 -9.05 -22.00
C ASP A 278 -14.92 -10.24 -21.15
N ASN A 279 -15.01 -10.06 -19.83
CA ASN A 279 -15.42 -11.10 -18.89
C ASN A 279 -16.93 -11.38 -18.90
N GLU A 280 -17.68 -10.81 -19.86
CA GLU A 280 -19.08 -11.19 -20.05
C GLU A 280 -19.20 -12.60 -20.65
N SER A 281 -19.90 -13.50 -19.95
CA SER A 281 -20.17 -14.86 -20.45
C SER A 281 -21.01 -14.84 -21.72
N GLU A 282 -20.79 -15.81 -22.62
CA GLU A 282 -21.61 -15.95 -23.83
C GLU A 282 -23.09 -16.15 -23.51
N GLU A 283 -23.41 -16.86 -22.43
CA GLU A 283 -24.79 -16.97 -21.96
C GLU A 283 -25.40 -15.62 -21.57
N ALA A 284 -24.64 -14.76 -20.87
CA ALA A 284 -25.10 -13.42 -20.52
C ALA A 284 -25.27 -12.55 -21.76
N LYS A 285 -24.38 -12.68 -22.76
CA LYS A 285 -24.53 -12.03 -24.07
C LYS A 285 -25.80 -12.50 -24.77
N GLU A 286 -26.03 -13.82 -24.81
CA GLU A 286 -27.18 -14.41 -25.50
C GLU A 286 -28.51 -14.04 -24.85
N ARG A 287 -28.61 -14.14 -23.52
CA ARG A 287 -29.80 -13.68 -22.77
C ARG A 287 -30.17 -12.24 -23.11
N LYS A 288 -29.17 -11.37 -23.29
CA LYS A 288 -29.40 -9.94 -23.64
C LYS A 288 -29.77 -9.76 -25.11
N ARG A 289 -29.19 -10.53 -26.04
CA ARG A 289 -29.60 -10.56 -27.45
C ARG A 289 -31.07 -10.98 -27.57
N ILE A 290 -31.47 -12.05 -26.89
CA ILE A 290 -32.87 -12.52 -26.84
C ILE A 290 -33.78 -11.42 -26.29
N LYS A 291 -33.42 -10.81 -25.15
CA LYS A 291 -34.19 -9.71 -24.55
C LYS A 291 -34.33 -8.51 -25.49
N ALA A 292 -33.27 -8.12 -26.19
CA ALA A 292 -33.28 -7.03 -27.16
C ALA A 292 -34.17 -7.35 -28.38
N LYS A 293 -34.10 -8.59 -28.90
CA LYS A 293 -34.94 -9.08 -29.99
C LYS A 293 -36.43 -9.04 -29.61
N ILE A 294 -36.77 -9.52 -28.41
CA ILE A 294 -38.14 -9.44 -27.87
C ILE A 294 -38.61 -7.99 -27.79
N ALA A 295 -37.78 -7.08 -27.26
CA ALA A 295 -38.13 -5.67 -27.15
C ALA A 295 -38.37 -4.99 -28.52
N TYR A 296 -37.55 -5.32 -29.52
CA TYR A 296 -37.71 -4.83 -30.90
C TYR A 296 -39.03 -5.30 -31.53
N HIS A 297 -39.35 -6.60 -31.43
CA HIS A 297 -40.61 -7.13 -31.97
C HIS A 297 -41.85 -6.55 -31.31
N ARG A 298 -41.80 -6.34 -29.98
CA ARG A 298 -42.88 -5.66 -29.24
C ARG A 298 -43.12 -4.24 -29.74
N ARG A 299 -42.06 -3.46 -30.01
CA ARG A 299 -42.21 -2.08 -30.50
C ARG A 299 -42.77 -1.98 -31.92
N ASN A 300 -42.51 -2.98 -32.76
CA ASN A 300 -42.88 -2.95 -34.18
C ASN A 300 -44.21 -3.68 -34.48
N GLY A 301 -45.03 -3.99 -33.47
CA GLY A 301 -46.33 -4.64 -33.65
C GLY A 301 -46.27 -6.07 -34.23
N LYS A 302 -45.07 -6.64 -34.42
CA LYS A 302 -44.86 -8.01 -34.89
C LYS A 302 -44.86 -8.97 -33.71
N VAL A 303 -45.99 -9.11 -33.03
CA VAL A 303 -46.20 -10.16 -32.01
C VAL A 303 -46.93 -11.32 -32.66
N SER A 304 -46.24 -12.09 -33.49
CA SER A 304 -46.71 -13.41 -33.93
C SER A 304 -45.83 -14.51 -33.34
N ASN A 305 -46.38 -15.22 -32.34
CA ASN A 305 -46.01 -16.59 -31.94
C ASN A 305 -44.52 -16.94 -31.71
N ILE A 306 -43.77 -16.14 -30.95
CA ILE A 306 -42.40 -16.52 -30.48
C ILE A 306 -42.43 -17.41 -29.22
N CYS A 307 -43.62 -17.73 -28.68
CA CYS A 307 -43.76 -18.46 -27.41
C CYS A 307 -43.29 -19.93 -27.44
N GLY A 308 -43.03 -20.50 -28.62
CA GLY A 308 -42.68 -21.93 -28.74
C GLY A 308 -41.25 -22.32 -28.34
N SER A 309 -40.29 -21.39 -28.33
CA SER A 309 -38.86 -21.71 -28.15
C SER A 309 -38.24 -21.27 -26.81
N VAL A 310 -38.94 -20.45 -26.02
CA VAL A 310 -38.41 -19.92 -24.75
C VAL A 310 -38.56 -20.92 -23.59
N SER A 311 -39.57 -21.80 -23.65
CA SER A 311 -39.87 -22.80 -22.59
C SER A 311 -38.81 -23.90 -22.43
N ARG A 312 -37.83 -24.00 -23.33
CA ARG A 312 -36.74 -25.00 -23.23
C ARG A 312 -35.51 -24.51 -22.44
N ILE A 313 -35.31 -23.21 -22.28
CA ILE A 313 -34.10 -22.68 -21.62
C ILE A 313 -34.26 -22.66 -20.09
N GLU A 314 -35.48 -22.47 -19.58
CA GLU A 314 -35.73 -22.38 -18.13
C GLU A 314 -35.64 -23.74 -17.40
N LYS A 315 -35.63 -24.88 -18.10
CA LYS A 315 -35.58 -26.21 -17.48
C LYS A 315 -34.17 -26.80 -17.27
N THR A 316 -33.11 -26.12 -17.71
CA THR A 316 -31.75 -26.70 -17.73
C THR A 316 -30.76 -26.01 -16.78
N THR A 317 -31.21 -25.09 -15.92
CA THR A 317 -30.33 -24.29 -15.04
C THR A 317 -30.78 -24.20 -13.58
N LEU A 318 -31.49 -25.21 -13.08
CA LEU A 318 -31.75 -25.39 -11.65
C LEU A 318 -30.88 -26.51 -11.07
#